data_AF-A0A1V9G5E0-F1
#
_entry.id   AF-A0A1V9G5E0-F1
#
_cell.length_a   1.000
_cell.length_b   1.000
_cell.length_c   1.000
_cell.angle_alpha   90.00
_cell.angle_beta   90.00
_cell.angle_gamma   90.00
#
_symmetry.space_group_name_H-M   'P 1'
#
loop_
_entity.id
_entity.type
_entity.pdbx_description
1 polymer ?
#
loop_
_entity_poly.entity_id
_entity_poly.type
_entity_poly.pdbx_seq_one_letter_code
_entity_poly.pdbx_strand_id
1 'polypeptide(L)'
;MDLVITGDKIFISKKSSDSKSWKEILFFYKSSRTFNSNLELEEYLQINYNLSSLDFEKINKGLSDNTTHAVELIFSTDGIPFQIRELNINIGSSESKPQRICEEEWFYTLDKAVDGFFLFVYLGGICEQIRIIKLSDSQVEAFQNIGKSFVKELAADIWKQDSQVFKEAIRENRRVV
;
A
#
# COMPACT_ATOMS: atom_id res chain seq x y z
N MET A 1 -3.47 -14.21 14.97
CA MET A 1 -2.56 -13.39 14.14
C MET A 1 -2.97 -13.54 12.70
N ASP A 2 -2.75 -12.53 11.86
CA ASP A 2 -3.06 -12.61 10.43
C ASP A 2 -1.79 -12.47 9.60
N LEU A 3 -1.64 -13.35 8.61
CA LEU A 3 -0.80 -13.08 7.44
C LEU A 3 -1.66 -12.37 6.41
N VAL A 4 -1.26 -11.18 6.00
CA VAL A 4 -2.00 -10.33 5.07
C VAL A 4 -1.18 -10.10 3.82
N ILE A 5 -1.83 -10.23 2.67
CA ILE A 5 -1.23 -10.05 1.35
C ILE A 5 -1.85 -8.80 0.72
N THR A 6 -1.02 -7.82 0.39
CA THR A 6 -1.41 -6.59 -0.30
C THR A 6 -0.49 -6.33 -1.49
N GLY A 7 -1.03 -6.29 -2.71
CA GLY A 7 -0.20 -6.13 -3.90
C GLY A 7 0.95 -7.15 -3.98
N ASP A 8 2.18 -6.65 -3.86
CA ASP A 8 3.47 -7.34 -3.86
C ASP A 8 4.05 -7.57 -2.44
N LYS A 9 3.36 -7.07 -1.40
CA LYS A 9 3.81 -7.11 -0.01
C LYS A 9 3.05 -8.15 0.80
N ILE A 10 3.76 -8.69 1.79
CA ILE A 10 3.21 -9.61 2.78
C ILE A 10 3.58 -9.06 4.14
N PHE A 11 2.63 -9.04 5.07
CA PHE A 11 2.90 -8.65 6.44
C PHE A 11 2.17 -9.55 7.43
N ILE A 12 2.70 -9.63 8.64
CA ILE A 12 2.12 -10.37 9.74
C ILE A 12 1.61 -9.37 10.77
N SER A 13 0.33 -9.44 11.10
CA SER A 13 -0.33 -8.64 12.11
C SER A 13 -0.57 -9.44 13.39
N LYS A 14 -0.31 -8.81 14.54
CA LYS A 14 -0.67 -9.36 15.86
C LYS A 14 -2.17 -9.58 16.00
N LYS A 15 -2.94 -8.62 15.51
CA LYS A 15 -4.40 -8.63 15.56
C LYS A 15 -4.96 -9.34 14.35
N SER A 16 -5.90 -10.24 14.59
CA SER A 16 -6.72 -10.82 13.54
C SER A 16 -7.93 -9.94 13.25
N SER A 17 -8.32 -9.86 11.99
CA SER A 17 -9.46 -9.06 11.56
C SER A 17 -10.12 -9.61 10.31
N ASP A 18 -11.33 -9.13 10.03
CA ASP A 18 -12.06 -9.52 8.83
C ASP A 18 -11.54 -8.79 7.58
N SER A 19 -11.91 -9.31 6.42
CA SER A 19 -11.49 -8.73 5.14
C SER A 19 -11.98 -7.30 4.94
N LYS A 20 -13.10 -6.90 5.58
CA LYS A 20 -13.65 -5.56 5.47
C LYS A 20 -12.74 -4.56 6.17
N SER A 21 -12.33 -4.87 7.39
CA SER A 21 -11.44 -4.05 8.20
C SER A 21 -10.07 -3.88 7.53
N TRP A 22 -9.54 -4.94 6.89
CA TRP A 22 -8.29 -4.84 6.13
C TRP A 22 -8.40 -3.92 4.91
N LYS A 23 -9.53 -3.99 4.18
CA LYS A 23 -9.80 -3.11 3.02
C LYS A 23 -10.00 -1.64 3.40
N GLU A 24 -10.29 -1.33 4.66
CA GLU A 24 -10.38 0.06 5.11
C GLU A 24 -9.02 0.74 5.26
N ILE A 25 -7.93 -0.03 5.37
CA ILE A 25 -6.58 0.48 5.67
C ILE A 25 -5.54 0.18 4.59
N LEU A 26 -5.84 -0.73 3.66
CA LEU A 26 -4.97 -1.12 2.54
C LEU A 26 -5.69 -0.86 1.22
N PHE A 27 -5.03 -0.18 0.27
CA PHE A 27 -5.64 0.02 -1.05
C PHE A 27 -5.62 -1.25 -1.90
N PHE A 28 -4.58 -2.08 -1.80
CA PHE A 28 -4.43 -3.29 -2.64
C PHE A 28 -4.54 -4.60 -1.86
N TYR A 29 -5.38 -4.63 -0.81
CA TYR A 29 -5.69 -5.88 -0.09
C TYR A 29 -6.11 -6.98 -1.07
N LYS A 30 -5.40 -8.12 -1.01
CA LYS A 30 -5.71 -9.32 -1.79
C LYS A 30 -6.39 -10.37 -0.92
N SER A 31 -5.75 -10.74 0.18
CA SER A 31 -6.25 -11.76 1.09
C SER A 31 -5.61 -11.66 2.47
N SER A 32 -6.22 -12.31 3.45
CA SER A 32 -5.62 -12.56 4.75
C SER A 32 -5.89 -14.00 5.18
N ARG A 33 -4.97 -14.56 5.96
CA ARG A 33 -5.10 -15.87 6.60
C ARG A 33 -4.86 -15.72 8.09
N THR A 34 -5.82 -16.17 8.88
CA THR A 34 -5.73 -16.16 10.34
C THR A 34 -5.09 -17.44 10.85
N PHE A 35 -4.20 -17.29 11.83
CA PHE A 35 -3.50 -18.36 12.53
C PHE A 35 -3.83 -18.31 14.02
N ASN A 36 -4.10 -19.49 14.59
CA ASN A 36 -4.50 -19.64 15.99
C ASN A 36 -3.29 -19.78 16.92
N SER A 37 -2.10 -20.07 16.39
CA SER A 37 -0.87 -20.20 17.16
C SER A 37 0.37 -19.74 16.39
N ASN A 38 1.44 -19.42 17.11
CA ASN A 38 2.75 -19.11 16.51
C ASN A 38 3.31 -20.32 15.75
N LEU A 39 3.09 -21.53 16.26
CA LEU A 39 3.58 -22.77 15.62
C LEU A 39 2.93 -22.97 14.24
N GLU A 40 1.61 -22.81 14.15
CA GLU A 40 0.89 -22.92 12.88
C GLU A 40 1.37 -21.88 11.85
N LEU A 41 1.67 -20.66 12.31
CA LEU A 41 2.23 -19.61 11.47
C LEU A 41 3.66 -19.96 11.01
N GLU A 42 4.51 -20.44 11.92
CA GLU A 42 5.88 -20.84 11.60
C GLU A 42 5.91 -21.95 10.54
N GLU A 43 5.16 -23.04 10.76
CA GLU A 43 5.04 -24.16 9.82
C GLU A 43 4.56 -23.67 8.45
N TYR A 44 3.57 -22.79 8.42
CA TYR A 44 3.05 -22.24 7.18
C TYR A 44 4.11 -21.42 6.44
N LEU A 45 4.87 -20.58 7.14
CA LEU A 45 5.92 -19.74 6.57
C LEU A 45 7.12 -20.56 6.07
N GLN A 46 7.48 -21.62 6.79
CA GLN A 46 8.51 -22.57 6.36
C GLN A 46 8.11 -23.27 5.07
N ILE A 47 6.88 -23.81 5.00
CA ILE A 47 6.40 -24.58 3.85
C ILE A 47 6.18 -23.70 2.62
N ASN A 48 5.52 -22.54 2.79
CA ASN A 48 5.04 -21.75 1.65
C ASN A 48 6.01 -20.66 1.21
N TYR A 49 6.92 -20.24 2.09
CA TYR A 49 7.87 -19.16 1.82
C TYR A 49 9.32 -19.53 2.09
N ASN A 50 9.60 -20.79 2.43
CA ASN A 50 10.96 -21.30 2.69
C ASN A 50 11.73 -20.47 3.73
N LEU A 51 11.01 -19.91 4.71
CA LEU A 51 11.62 -19.16 5.80
C LEU A 51 12.22 -20.14 6.81
N SER A 52 13.37 -19.79 7.40
CA SER A 52 13.99 -20.61 8.45
C SER A 52 13.40 -20.28 9.83
N SER A 53 13.63 -21.14 10.82
CA SER A 53 13.29 -20.80 12.22
C SER A 53 14.00 -19.53 12.71
N LEU A 54 15.21 -19.24 12.21
CA LEU A 54 15.91 -17.97 12.52
C LEU A 54 15.17 -16.76 11.94
N ASP A 55 14.56 -16.88 10.77
CA ASP A 55 13.74 -15.81 10.19
C ASP A 55 12.44 -15.63 10.97
N PHE A 56 11.86 -16.73 11.45
CA PHE A 56 10.71 -16.69 12.34
C PHE A 56 11.02 -16.04 13.70
N GLU A 57 12.19 -16.29 14.27
CA GLU A 57 12.66 -15.58 15.47
C GLU A 57 12.75 -14.06 15.24
N LYS A 58 13.24 -13.62 14.07
CA LYS A 58 13.25 -12.19 13.71
C LYS A 58 11.83 -11.62 13.68
N ILE A 59 10.89 -12.32 13.05
CA ILE A 59 9.48 -11.94 13.00
C ILE A 59 8.91 -11.79 14.42
N ASN A 60 9.07 -12.80 15.26
CA ASN A 60 8.60 -12.76 16.65
C ASN A 60 9.23 -11.62 17.44
N LYS A 61 10.52 -11.36 17.23
CA LYS A 61 11.22 -10.24 17.87
C LYS A 61 10.63 -8.89 17.43
N GLY A 62 10.39 -8.67 16.14
CA GLY A 62 9.73 -7.45 15.67
C GLY A 62 8.30 -7.30 16.17
N LEU A 63 7.61 -8.42 16.38
CA LEU A 63 6.29 -8.46 17.03
C LEU A 63 6.38 -8.52 18.57
N SER A 64 7.54 -8.43 19.21
CA SER A 64 7.60 -8.43 20.68
C SER A 64 7.37 -7.04 21.29
N ASP A 65 7.66 -5.97 20.53
CA ASP A 65 7.43 -4.59 20.97
C ASP A 65 5.92 -4.28 21.05
N ASN A 66 5.46 -3.72 22.17
CA ASN A 66 4.05 -3.34 22.37
C ASN A 66 3.55 -2.28 21.39
N THR A 67 4.44 -1.49 20.80
CA THR A 67 4.10 -0.42 19.85
C THR A 67 4.02 -0.92 18.40
N THR A 68 4.73 -2.01 18.08
CA THR A 68 4.71 -2.63 16.76
C THR A 68 3.54 -3.60 16.66
N HIS A 69 2.59 -3.30 15.78
CA HIS A 69 1.35 -4.07 15.63
C HIS A 69 1.41 -5.05 14.46
N ALA A 70 2.29 -4.80 13.50
CA ALA A 70 2.54 -5.67 12.37
C ALA A 70 3.99 -5.57 11.90
N VAL A 71 4.45 -6.56 11.12
CA VAL A 71 5.75 -6.54 10.45
C VAL A 71 5.58 -6.90 8.98
N GLU A 72 6.16 -6.11 8.08
CA GLU A 72 6.33 -6.44 6.66
C GLU A 72 7.46 -7.43 6.48
N LEU A 73 7.22 -8.46 5.67
CA LEU A 73 8.20 -9.48 5.32
C LEU A 73 8.91 -9.07 4.02
N ILE A 74 10.23 -8.91 4.09
CA ILE A 74 11.08 -8.58 2.96
C ILE A 74 11.89 -9.83 2.64
N PHE A 75 11.44 -10.58 1.63
CA PHE A 75 12.06 -11.83 1.22
C PHE A 75 13.44 -11.61 0.61
N SER A 76 14.31 -12.60 0.79
CA SER A 76 15.66 -12.58 0.23
C SER A 76 15.61 -12.44 -1.30
N THR A 77 16.41 -11.52 -1.83
CA THR A 77 16.63 -11.33 -3.27
C THR A 77 18.14 -11.16 -3.48
N ASP A 78 18.68 -11.54 -4.64
CA ASP A 78 20.12 -11.60 -4.97
C ASP A 78 21.06 -10.78 -4.06
N GLY A 79 21.68 -11.46 -3.08
CA GLY A 79 22.65 -10.88 -2.15
C GLY A 79 22.10 -10.17 -0.91
N ILE A 80 20.78 -9.99 -0.80
CA ILE A 80 20.08 -9.38 0.32
C ILE A 80 19.39 -10.46 1.16
N PRO A 81 19.74 -10.60 2.46
CA PRO A 81 19.10 -11.59 3.33
C PRO A 81 17.67 -11.17 3.70
N PHE A 82 16.88 -12.13 4.18
CA PHE A 82 15.55 -11.88 4.72
C PHE A 82 15.58 -10.80 5.81
N GLN A 83 14.69 -9.83 5.65
CA GLN A 83 14.51 -8.70 6.55
C GLN A 83 13.04 -8.57 6.94
N ILE A 84 12.82 -7.85 8.04
CA ILE A 84 11.49 -7.39 8.42
C ILE A 84 11.50 -5.87 8.54
N ARG A 85 10.35 -5.26 8.30
CA ARG A 85 10.12 -3.83 8.57
C ARG A 85 8.93 -3.71 9.52
N GLU A 86 9.14 -3.04 10.64
CA GLU A 86 8.09 -2.84 11.63
C GLU A 86 7.06 -1.84 11.12
N LEU A 87 5.79 -2.15 11.31
CA LEU A 87 4.65 -1.33 10.90
C LEU A 87 3.75 -1.04 12.10
N ASN A 88 3.45 0.24 12.28
CA ASN A 88 2.48 0.67 13.28
C ASN A 88 1.07 0.71 12.66
N ILE A 89 0.43 -0.46 12.56
CA ILE A 89 -0.93 -0.62 12.05
C ILE A 89 -1.88 -0.91 13.20
N ASN A 90 -2.77 0.02 13.53
CA ASN A 90 -3.84 -0.23 14.49
C ASN A 90 -5.17 -0.37 13.76
N ILE A 91 -5.57 -1.62 13.50
CA ILE A 91 -6.85 -1.93 12.85
C ILE A 91 -8.01 -1.34 13.65
N GLY A 92 -8.87 -0.58 12.97
CA GLY A 92 -9.99 0.15 13.59
C GLY A 92 -9.64 1.55 14.08
N SER A 93 -8.36 1.95 14.10
CA SER A 93 -7.95 3.34 14.33
C SER A 93 -8.09 4.16 13.06
N SER A 94 -8.54 5.41 13.21
CA SER A 94 -8.53 6.40 12.12
C SER A 94 -7.12 6.71 11.61
N GLU A 95 -6.10 6.56 12.46
CA GLU A 95 -4.69 6.83 12.12
C GLU A 95 -4.12 5.84 11.11
N SER A 96 -4.71 4.65 11.01
CA SER A 96 -4.28 3.62 10.05
C SER A 96 -5.08 3.67 8.74
N LYS A 97 -6.09 4.54 8.64
CA LYS A 97 -6.84 4.74 7.39
C LYS A 97 -6.00 5.55 6.40
N PRO A 98 -6.20 5.35 5.08
CA PRO A 98 -5.53 6.15 4.08
C PRO A 98 -5.74 7.64 4.34
N GLN A 99 -4.65 8.38 4.38
CA GLN A 99 -4.65 9.81 4.61
C GLN A 99 -4.37 10.55 3.31
N ARG A 100 -5.23 11.52 2.98
CA ARG A 100 -4.95 12.42 1.86
C ARG A 100 -3.75 13.30 2.15
N ILE A 101 -2.78 13.28 1.25
CA ILE A 101 -1.57 14.09 1.32
C ILE A 101 -1.74 15.36 0.49
N CYS A 102 -2.21 15.23 -0.75
CA CYS A 102 -2.56 16.37 -1.59
C CYS A 102 -3.54 15.97 -2.70
N GLU A 103 -4.20 16.97 -3.25
CA GLU A 103 -5.08 16.81 -4.40
C GLU A 103 -5.04 18.06 -5.28
N GLU A 104 -5.31 17.86 -6.55
CA GLU A 104 -5.68 18.90 -7.50
C GLU A 104 -6.99 18.44 -8.13
N GLU A 105 -8.08 19.16 -7.83
CA GLU A 105 -9.42 18.81 -8.30
C GLU A 105 -9.41 18.46 -9.78
N TRP A 106 -10.05 17.35 -10.17
CA TRP A 106 -10.13 16.85 -11.55
C TRP A 106 -8.85 16.27 -12.15
N PHE A 107 -7.70 16.40 -11.49
CA PHE A 107 -6.43 15.91 -12.01
C PHE A 107 -5.93 14.70 -11.23
N TYR A 108 -5.74 14.84 -9.92
CA TYR A 108 -5.22 13.75 -9.11
C TYR A 108 -5.49 13.88 -7.62
N THR A 109 -5.44 12.75 -6.92
CA THR A 109 -5.24 12.68 -5.46
C THR A 109 -3.99 11.85 -5.16
N LEU A 110 -3.23 12.27 -4.14
CA LEU A 110 -2.17 11.48 -3.56
C LEU A 110 -2.56 11.13 -2.13
N ASP A 111 -2.75 9.85 -1.88
CA ASP A 111 -3.08 9.32 -0.56
C ASP A 111 -1.93 8.45 -0.04
N LYS A 112 -1.66 8.53 1.26
CA LYS A 112 -0.75 7.63 1.98
C LYS A 112 -1.58 6.59 2.70
N ALA A 113 -1.37 5.32 2.38
CA ALA A 113 -1.91 4.20 3.13
C ALA A 113 -0.77 3.41 3.79
N VAL A 114 -1.14 2.37 4.54
CA VAL A 114 -0.19 1.47 5.19
C VAL A 114 0.78 0.83 4.18
N ASP A 115 0.27 0.47 3.01
CA ASP A 115 0.99 -0.27 1.98
C ASP A 115 1.72 0.62 0.96
N GLY A 116 1.72 1.94 1.15
CA GLY A 116 2.52 2.88 0.37
C GLY A 116 1.85 4.23 0.10
N PHE A 117 2.41 4.96 -0.87
CA PHE A 117 1.82 6.16 -1.44
C PHE A 117 1.16 5.84 -2.76
N PHE A 118 -0.03 6.37 -2.97
CA PHE A 118 -0.88 6.04 -4.11
C PHE A 118 -1.37 7.31 -4.79
N LEU A 119 -0.98 7.48 -6.04
CA LEU A 119 -1.43 8.54 -6.92
C LEU A 119 -2.61 8.04 -7.75
N PHE A 120 -3.76 8.65 -7.57
CA PHE A 120 -4.96 8.44 -8.36
C PHE A 120 -5.00 9.57 -9.39
N VAL A 121 -4.83 9.25 -10.67
CA VAL A 121 -4.92 10.22 -11.76
C VAL A 121 -6.26 10.06 -12.44
N TYR A 122 -7.05 11.14 -12.47
CA TYR A 122 -8.34 11.20 -13.14
C TYR A 122 -8.13 11.48 -14.62
N LEU A 123 -8.40 10.48 -15.47
CA LEU A 123 -8.30 10.64 -16.91
C LEU A 123 -9.56 11.34 -17.43
N GLY A 124 -9.41 12.25 -18.39
CA GLY A 124 -10.57 12.84 -19.04
C GLY A 124 -11.32 13.90 -18.22
N GLY A 125 -10.92 14.22 -16.99
CA GLY A 125 -11.80 14.94 -16.05
C GLY A 125 -13.04 14.13 -15.64
N ILE A 126 -13.01 12.81 -15.88
CA ILE A 126 -14.09 11.88 -15.55
C ILE A 126 -13.61 11.05 -14.35
N CYS A 127 -14.26 11.20 -13.20
CA CYS A 127 -13.92 10.45 -11.98
C CYS A 127 -14.02 8.93 -12.16
N GLU A 128 -14.75 8.44 -13.16
CA GLU A 128 -14.91 7.00 -13.44
C GLU A 128 -13.69 6.36 -14.14
N GLN A 129 -12.80 7.16 -14.75
CA GLN A 129 -11.57 6.66 -15.37
C GLN A 129 -10.36 7.04 -14.53
N ILE A 130 -10.04 6.20 -13.54
CA ILE A 130 -8.92 6.42 -12.62
C ILE A 130 -7.76 5.50 -12.98
N ARG A 131 -6.57 6.08 -13.12
CA ARG A 131 -5.31 5.33 -13.06
C ARG A 131 -4.76 5.42 -11.66
N ILE A 132 -4.65 4.27 -10.99
CA ILE A 132 -4.06 4.17 -9.66
C ILE A 132 -2.61 3.72 -9.83
N ILE A 133 -1.68 4.51 -9.30
CA ILE A 133 -0.25 4.23 -9.35
C ILE A 133 0.28 4.21 -7.93
N LYS A 134 0.88 3.09 -7.55
CA LYS A 134 1.70 2.99 -6.35
C LYS A 134 3.06 3.63 -6.66
N LEU A 135 3.46 4.64 -5.88
CA LEU A 135 4.78 5.26 -6.03
C LEU A 135 5.86 4.25 -5.62
N SER A 136 6.91 4.14 -6.41
CA SER A 136 8.15 3.44 -6.02
C SER A 136 8.93 4.23 -4.96
N ASP A 137 9.85 3.58 -4.27
CA ASP A 137 10.68 4.23 -3.23
C ASP A 137 11.40 5.49 -3.76
N SER A 138 11.95 5.42 -4.99
CA SER A 138 12.59 6.58 -5.64
C SER A 138 11.63 7.75 -5.90
N GLN A 139 10.37 7.45 -6.24
CA GLN A 139 9.34 8.47 -6.45
C GLN A 139 8.83 9.04 -5.12
N VAL A 140 8.80 8.23 -4.06
CA VAL A 140 8.50 8.71 -2.71
C VAL A 140 9.58 9.66 -2.22
N GLU A 141 10.86 9.33 -2.43
CA GLU A 141 11.98 10.21 -2.10
C GLU A 141 11.94 11.52 -2.90
N ALA A 142 11.70 11.43 -4.22
CA ALA A 142 11.53 12.61 -5.06
C ALA A 142 10.36 13.49 -4.59
N PHE A 143 9.23 12.88 -4.21
CA PHE A 143 8.11 13.59 -3.61
C PHE A 143 8.48 14.26 -2.28
N GLN A 144 9.22 13.58 -1.39
CA GLN A 144 9.63 14.14 -0.12
C GLN A 144 10.58 15.35 -0.29
N ASN A 145 11.39 15.34 -1.35
CA ASN A 145 12.35 16.40 -1.65
C ASN A 145 11.71 17.60 -2.37
N ILE A 146 10.89 17.35 -3.39
CA ILE A 146 10.37 18.36 -4.33
C ILE A 146 8.90 18.74 -4.00
N GLY A 147 8.24 17.93 -3.19
CA GLY A 147 6.86 18.15 -2.76
C GLY A 147 5.84 17.98 -3.88
N LYS A 148 4.79 18.79 -3.83
CA LYS A 148 3.61 18.68 -4.72
C LYS A 148 3.96 18.84 -6.21
N SER A 149 5.02 19.57 -6.56
CA SER A 149 5.42 19.79 -7.95
C SER A 149 5.77 18.48 -8.66
N PHE A 150 6.48 17.57 -7.97
CA PHE A 150 6.79 16.24 -8.51
C PHE A 150 5.52 15.44 -8.82
N VAL A 151 4.54 15.48 -7.91
CA VAL A 151 3.27 14.76 -8.07
C VAL A 151 2.49 15.31 -9.27
N LYS A 152 2.49 16.64 -9.42
CA LYS A 152 1.84 17.32 -10.54
C LYS A 152 2.47 16.94 -11.88
N GLU A 153 3.80 16.91 -11.95
CA GLU A 153 4.53 16.49 -13.16
C GLU A 153 4.24 15.03 -13.50
N LEU A 154 4.32 14.14 -12.51
CA LEU A 154 4.02 12.73 -12.68
C LEU A 154 2.59 12.52 -13.19
N ALA A 155 1.60 13.16 -12.55
CA ALA A 155 0.20 13.12 -12.96
C ALA A 155 0.00 13.64 -14.38
N ALA A 156 0.64 14.76 -14.73
CA ALA A 156 0.57 15.34 -16.07
C ALA A 156 1.16 14.40 -17.14
N ASP A 157 2.23 13.68 -16.83
CA ASP A 157 2.83 12.74 -17.78
C ASP A 157 1.97 11.49 -18.01
N ILE A 158 1.33 10.97 -16.97
CA ILE A 158 0.33 9.89 -17.06
C ILE A 158 -0.87 10.36 -17.89
N TRP A 159 -1.27 11.61 -17.69
CA TRP A 159 -2.41 12.22 -18.37
C TRP A 159 -2.18 12.47 -19.86
N LYS A 160 -0.96 12.85 -20.26
CA LYS A 160 -0.60 13.09 -21.67
C LYS A 160 -0.64 11.82 -22.53
N GLN A 161 -0.61 10.63 -21.92
CA GLN A 161 -0.60 9.37 -22.66
C GLN A 161 -1.98 8.99 -23.27
N ASP A 162 -3.08 9.72 -22.96
CA ASP A 162 -4.44 9.45 -23.50
C ASP A 162 -5.12 10.73 -24.10
N SER A 163 -4.82 11.05 -25.37
CA SER A 163 -5.02 12.39 -25.96
C SER A 163 -6.34 12.67 -26.75
N GLN A 164 -7.35 11.80 -26.78
CA GLN A 164 -8.58 12.08 -27.58
C GLN A 164 -9.85 12.23 -26.74
N VAL A 165 -10.12 11.28 -25.84
CA VAL A 165 -11.29 11.28 -24.94
C VAL A 165 -11.30 12.51 -24.01
N PHE A 166 -10.13 12.98 -23.59
CA PHE A 166 -9.99 14.14 -22.71
C PHE A 166 -10.39 15.48 -23.36
N LYS A 167 -9.95 15.72 -24.60
CA LYS A 167 -10.32 16.93 -25.35
C LYS A 167 -11.83 17.00 -25.55
N GLU A 168 -12.46 15.84 -25.76
CA GLU A 168 -13.91 15.71 -25.91
C GLU A 168 -14.65 15.95 -24.59
N ALA A 169 -14.18 15.39 -23.47
CA ALA A 169 -14.82 15.57 -22.15
C ALA A 169 -14.78 17.03 -21.64
N ILE A 170 -13.67 17.76 -21.85
CA ILE A 170 -13.60 19.21 -21.57
C ILE A 170 -14.54 19.98 -22.50
N ARG A 171 -14.49 19.71 -23.81
CA ARG A 171 -15.34 20.37 -24.81
C ARG A 171 -16.82 20.20 -24.49
N GLU A 172 -17.20 19.03 -23.99
CA GLU A 172 -18.58 18.67 -23.70
C GLU A 172 -19.03 19.04 -22.29
N ASN A 173 -18.17 19.71 -21.51
CA ASN A 173 -18.45 20.17 -20.14
C ASN A 173 -19.13 19.09 -19.29
N ARG A 174 -18.69 17.83 -19.43
CA ARG A 174 -19.18 16.67 -18.66
C ARG A 174 -18.72 16.73 -17.20
N ARG A 175 -18.73 17.91 -16.59
CA ARG A 175 -18.57 18.15 -15.16
C ARG A 175 -19.73 17.45 -14.46
N VAL A 176 -19.42 16.47 -13.64
CA VAL A 176 -20.43 15.86 -12.77
C VAL A 176 -20.66 16.83 -11.59
N VAL A 177 -21.92 17.23 -11.37
CA VAL A 177 -22.38 17.99 -10.20
C VAL A 177 -22.59 17.04 -9.04
#